data_AF-A0A4P6JLW6-F1
#
_entry.id   AF-A0A4P6JLW6-F1
#
_cell.length_a   1.000
_cell.length_b   1.000
_cell.length_c   1.000
_cell.angle_alpha   90.00
_cell.angle_beta   90.00
_cell.angle_gamma   90.00
#
_symmetry.space_group_name_H-M   'P 1'
#
loop_
_entity.id
_entity.type
_entity.pdbx_description
1 polymer ?
#
loop_
_entity_poly.entity_id
_entity_poly.type
_entity_poly.pdbx_seq_one_letter_code
_entity_poly.pdbx_strand_id
1 'polypeptide(L)'
;MRRIGASSAFPEMVPSDVDTERQVALRYDLAKALATLQPSHRQVFFLRDLEELPATEVAAQLGITVMAVKSRLHRARALLRLRLQEWQ
;
A
#
# COMPACT_ATOMS: atom_id res chain seq x y z
N MET A 1 -32.42 -31.09 31.72
CA MET A 1 -31.33 -31.90 31.13
C MET A 1 -30.55 -31.04 30.13
N ARG A 2 -29.20 -31.03 30.27
CA ARG A 2 -28.11 -30.64 29.32
C ARG A 2 -28.19 -29.26 28.64
N ARG A 3 -27.37 -28.25 29.02
CA ARG A 3 -25.95 -27.98 28.61
C ARG A 3 -25.79 -28.05 27.08
N ILE A 4 -25.30 -27.02 26.36
CA ILE A 4 -23.91 -26.53 26.14
C ILE A 4 -24.11 -25.34 25.15
N GLY A 5 -23.37 -24.24 25.07
CA GLY A 5 -22.11 -23.83 25.64
C GLY A 5 -21.74 -22.44 25.11
N ALA A 6 -20.67 -21.89 25.66
CA ALA A 6 -20.11 -20.59 25.36
C ALA A 6 -19.90 -20.34 23.86
N SER A 7 -20.11 -19.10 23.44
CA SER A 7 -19.18 -18.51 22.48
C SER A 7 -18.82 -17.13 23.00
N SER A 8 -17.59 -17.06 23.49
CA SER A 8 -16.85 -15.88 23.87
C SER A 8 -17.21 -14.69 22.99
N ALA A 9 -17.60 -13.59 23.62
CA ALA A 9 -17.38 -12.28 23.02
C ALA A 9 -15.92 -12.28 22.57
N PHE A 10 -15.69 -12.30 21.25
CA PHE A 10 -14.41 -11.85 20.72
C PHE A 10 -14.20 -10.49 21.37
N PRO A 11 -13.13 -10.25 22.14
CA PRO A 11 -12.83 -8.89 22.56
C PRO A 11 -12.77 -8.11 21.26
N GLU A 12 -13.78 -7.26 21.06
CA GLU A 12 -13.83 -6.33 19.97
C GLU A 12 -12.50 -5.61 20.04
N MET A 13 -11.66 -5.84 19.04
CA MET A 13 -10.39 -5.15 18.91
C MET A 13 -10.77 -3.72 18.56
N VAL A 14 -11.27 -2.98 19.56
CA VAL A 14 -11.49 -1.55 19.50
C VAL A 14 -10.08 -1.00 19.38
N PRO A 15 -9.68 -0.52 18.19
CA PRO A 15 -8.37 0.09 18.06
C PRO A 15 -8.36 1.24 19.07
N SER A 16 -7.41 1.24 20.00
CA SER A 16 -7.27 2.37 20.93
C SER A 16 -7.20 3.66 20.12
N ASP A 17 -7.73 4.77 20.65
CA ASP A 17 -7.71 6.06 19.95
C ASP A 17 -6.31 6.44 19.44
N VAL A 18 -5.27 6.05 20.19
CA VAL A 18 -3.85 6.23 19.84
C VAL A 18 -3.42 5.41 18.61
N ASP A 19 -3.94 4.19 18.46
CA ASP A 19 -3.69 3.35 17.28
C ASP A 19 -4.41 3.91 16.05
N THR A 20 -5.62 4.45 16.23
CA THR A 20 -6.38 5.13 15.18
C THR A 20 -5.68 6.41 14.71
N GLU A 21 -5.23 7.28 15.62
CA GLU A 21 -4.51 8.50 15.29
C GLU A 21 -3.20 8.22 14.53
N ARG A 22 -2.44 7.22 14.99
CA ARG A 22 -1.20 6.80 14.32
C ARG A 22 -1.47 6.22 12.94
N GLN A 23 -2.51 5.40 12.78
CA GLN A 23 -2.92 4.87 11.48
C GLN A 23 -3.36 5.98 10.51
N VAL A 24 -4.09 6.99 11.02
CA VAL A 24 -4.52 8.14 10.21
C VAL A 24 -3.32 8.96 9.75
N ALA A 25 -2.35 9.22 10.63
CA ALA A 25 -1.11 9.90 10.27
C ALA A 25 -0.36 9.13 9.17
N LEU A 26 -0.08 7.83 9.38
CA LEU A 26 0.61 6.98 8.40
C LEU A 26 -0.10 6.97 7.03
N ARG A 27 -1.44 6.91 7.02
CA ARG A 27 -2.24 6.99 5.78
C ARG A 27 -2.08 8.33 5.08
N TYR A 28 -2.06 9.42 5.84
CA TYR A 28 -1.91 10.77 5.31
C TYR A 28 -0.52 10.97 4.70
N ASP A 29 0.53 10.48 5.35
CA ASP A 29 1.90 10.60 4.84
C ASP A 29 2.15 9.70 3.64
N LEU A 30 1.57 8.49 3.63
CA LEU A 30 1.56 7.65 2.45
C LEU A 30 0.83 8.33 1.29
N ALA A 31 -0.33 8.94 1.53
CA ALA A 31 -1.08 9.65 0.49
C ALA A 31 -0.27 10.83 -0.07
N LYS A 32 0.38 11.62 0.80
CA LYS A 32 1.30 12.69 0.38
C LYS A 32 2.49 12.16 -0.42
N ALA A 33 3.13 11.08 0.02
CA ALA A 33 4.25 10.48 -0.68
C ALA A 33 3.84 10.00 -2.08
N LEU A 34 2.72 9.28 -2.18
CA LEU A 34 2.15 8.86 -3.46
C LEU A 34 1.78 10.06 -4.36
N ALA A 35 1.33 11.18 -3.78
CA ALA A 35 1.03 12.40 -4.53
C ALA A 35 2.26 13.00 -5.22
N THR A 36 3.46 12.81 -4.67
CA THR A 36 4.72 13.28 -5.28
C THR A 36 5.18 12.46 -6.48
N LEU A 37 4.68 11.23 -6.63
CA LEU A 37 5.02 10.40 -7.77
C LEU A 37 4.43 10.98 -9.05
N GLN A 38 5.23 11.02 -10.11
CA GLN A 38 4.72 11.24 -11.47
C GLN A 38 3.59 10.23 -11.76
N PRO A 39 2.54 10.62 -12.50
CA PRO A 39 1.39 9.75 -12.76
C PRO A 39 1.81 8.37 -13.31
N SER A 40 2.80 8.34 -14.21
CA SER A 40 3.34 7.12 -14.82
C SER A 40 4.06 6.19 -13.83
N HIS A 41 4.69 6.74 -12.79
CA HIS A 41 5.32 5.97 -11.71
C HIS A 41 4.26 5.42 -10.76
N ARG A 42 3.26 6.23 -10.42
CA ARG A 42 2.15 5.84 -9.53
C ARG A 42 1.33 4.70 -10.13
N GLN A 43 1.02 4.78 -11.42
CA GLN A 43 0.26 3.74 -12.12
C GLN A 43 1.00 2.39 -12.13
N VAL A 44 2.30 2.41 -12.43
CA VAL A 44 3.14 1.21 -12.38
C VAL A 44 3.23 0.65 -10.96
N PHE A 45 3.41 1.51 -9.95
CA PHE A 45 3.45 1.09 -8.55
C PHE A 45 2.12 0.44 -8.12
N PHE A 46 0.99 1.07 -8.43
CA PHE A 46 -0.35 0.55 -8.11
C PHE A 46 -0.52 -0.87 -8.69
N LEU A 47 -0.29 -1.03 -9.98
CA LEU A 47 -0.50 -2.32 -10.64
C LEU A 47 0.49 -3.41 -10.19
N ARG A 48 1.74 -3.06 -9.86
CA ARG A 48 2.78 -4.04 -9.48
C ARG A 48 2.84 -4.39 -8.01
N ASP A 49 2.62 -3.42 -7.13
CA ASP A 49 2.84 -3.58 -5.69
C ASP A 49 1.52 -3.69 -4.91
N LEU A 50 0.40 -3.21 -5.47
CA LEU A 50 -0.92 -3.32 -4.81
C LEU A 50 -1.80 -4.37 -5.47
N GLU A 51 -1.89 -4.37 -6.80
CA GLU A 51 -2.65 -5.37 -7.57
C GLU A 51 -1.82 -6.62 -7.93
N GLU A 52 -0.52 -6.62 -7.60
CA GLU A 52 0.43 -7.73 -7.83
C GLU A 52 0.55 -8.26 -9.28
N LEU A 53 -0.01 -7.54 -10.27
CA LEU A 53 -0.07 -7.97 -11.69
C LEU A 53 1.32 -8.13 -12.31
N PRO A 54 1.63 -9.19 -13.07
CA PRO A 54 2.95 -9.39 -13.69
C PRO A 54 3.44 -8.20 -14.52
N ALA A 55 4.76 -7.98 -14.56
CA ALA A 55 5.34 -6.85 -15.30
C ALA A 55 5.04 -6.85 -16.81
N THR A 56 4.80 -8.03 -17.39
CA THR A 56 4.37 -8.21 -18.78
C THR A 56 2.94 -7.74 -19.01
N GLU A 57 2.03 -8.00 -18.08
CA GLU A 57 0.63 -7.54 -18.16
C GLU A 57 0.53 -6.04 -17.96
N VAL A 58 1.27 -5.49 -16.99
CA VAL A 58 1.36 -4.04 -16.78
C VAL A 58 1.92 -3.33 -18.01
N ALA A 59 2.95 -3.92 -18.65
CA ALA A 59 3.52 -3.38 -19.88
C ALA A 59 2.48 -3.32 -21.01
N ALA A 60 1.72 -4.41 -21.20
CA ALA A 60 0.64 -4.47 -22.19
C ALA A 60 -0.49 -3.47 -21.91
N GLN A 61 -0.96 -3.40 -20.66
CA GLN A 61 -2.06 -2.52 -20.25
C GLN A 61 -1.71 -1.03 -20.37
N LEU A 62 -0.45 -0.66 -20.10
CA LEU A 62 0.01 0.73 -20.16
C LEU A 62 0.63 1.11 -21.51
N GLY A 63 0.76 0.19 -22.46
CA GLY A 63 1.37 0.44 -23.77
C GLY A 63 2.85 0.82 -23.70
N ILE A 64 3.61 0.20 -22.77
CA ILE A 64 5.04 0.48 -22.55
C ILE A 64 5.86 -0.82 -22.55
N THR A 65 7.19 -0.71 -22.56
CA THR A 65 8.06 -1.89 -22.45
C THR A 65 8.14 -2.41 -21.02
N VAL A 66 8.40 -3.71 -20.85
CA VAL A 66 8.70 -4.32 -19.53
C VAL A 66 9.89 -3.63 -18.85
N MET A 67 10.87 -3.15 -19.63
CA MET A 67 11.99 -2.35 -19.11
C MET A 67 11.54 -1.00 -18.55
N ALA A 68 10.58 -0.34 -19.21
CA ALA A 68 9.96 0.87 -18.69
C ALA A 68 9.18 0.60 -17.39
N VAL A 69 8.45 -0.52 -17.29
CA VAL A 69 7.79 -0.94 -16.03
C VAL A 69 8.82 -1.08 -14.91
N LYS A 70 9.88 -1.86 -15.12
CA LYS A 70 10.93 -2.09 -14.10
C LYS A 70 11.58 -0.77 -13.64
N SER A 71 11.97 0.08 -14.58
CA SER A 71 12.63 1.36 -14.26
C SER A 71 11.70 2.36 -13.56
N ARG A 72 10.42 2.45 -13.97
CA ARG A 72 9.42 3.30 -13.30
C ARG A 72 9.11 2.79 -11.90
N LEU A 73 8.98 1.48 -11.71
CA LEU A 73 8.73 0.88 -10.39
C LEU A 73 9.89 1.13 -9.43
N HIS A 74 11.13 0.96 -9.91
CA HIS A 74 12.32 1.25 -9.11
C HIS A 74 12.34 2.71 -8.63
N ARG A 75 12.10 3.67 -9.54
CA ARG A 75 12.03 5.10 -9.19
C ARG A 75 10.89 5.40 -8.23
N ALA A 76 9.71 4.80 -8.42
CA ALA A 76 8.57 4.96 -7.52
C ALA A 76 8.95 4.54 -6.10
N ARG A 77 9.49 3.33 -5.93
CA ARG A 77 9.91 2.80 -4.63
C ARG A 77 11.02 3.63 -3.99
N ALA A 78 11.99 4.11 -4.76
CA ALA A 78 13.05 4.98 -4.24
C ALA A 78 12.49 6.30 -3.69
N LEU A 79 11.57 6.94 -4.41
CA LEU A 79 10.93 8.19 -3.97
C LEU A 79 10.06 7.98 -2.72
N LEU A 80 9.27 6.91 -2.70
CA LEU A 80 8.45 6.58 -1.53
C LEU A 80 9.32 6.27 -0.31
N ARG A 81 10.42 5.50 -0.49
CA ARG A 81 11.38 5.25 0.59
C ARG A 81 11.99 6.53 1.12
N LEU A 82 12.44 7.44 0.27
CA LEU A 82 13.01 8.71 0.73
C LEU A 82 12.03 9.49 1.61
N ARG A 83 10.73 9.48 1.29
CA ARG A 83 9.70 10.19 2.06
C ARG A 83 9.22 9.47 3.31
N LEU A 84 9.29 8.13 3.32
CA LEU A 84 8.89 7.32 4.46
C LEU A 84 10.09 6.98 5.38
N GLN A 85 11.33 7.19 4.94
CA GLN A 85 12.54 7.06 5.78
C GLN A 85 12.76 8.26 6.71
N GLU A 86 12.08 9.39 6.49
CA GLU A 86 12.00 10.50 7.46
C GLU A 86 11.23 10.12 8.75
N TRP A 87 10.79 8.86 8.87
CA TRP A 87 9.93 8.33 9.94
C TRP A 87 10.58 7.18 10.73
N GLN A 88 11.92 7.12 10.78
CA GLN A 88 12.64 6.26 11.73
C GLN A 88 12.93 6.98 13.05
#